data_AF-A0A963B5D0-F1
#
_entry.id   AF-A0A963B5D0-F1
#
_cell.length_a   1.000
_cell.length_b   1.000
_cell.length_c   1.000
_cell.angle_alpha   90.00
_cell.angle_beta   90.00
_cell.angle_gamma   90.00
#
_symmetry.space_group_name_H-M   'P 1'
#
loop_
_entity.id
_entity.type
_entity.pdbx_description
1 polymer ?
#
loop_
_entity_poly.entity_id
_entity_poly.type
_entity_poly.pdbx_seq_one_letter_code
_entity_poly.pdbx_strand_id
1 'polypeptide(L)' 'AITKLGPGNRFAFKYDYCKGCGMCATECPCGAIEVVPEEI' A
#
# COMPACT_ATOMS: atom_id res chain seq x y z
N ALA A 1 3.95 -5.91 -3.00
CA ALA A 1 3.77 -4.49 -3.38
C ALA A 1 4.12 -3.54 -2.24
N ILE A 2 3.60 -3.76 -1.02
CA ILE A 2 3.93 -2.95 0.16
C ILE A 2 5.02 -3.61 1.02
N THR A 3 5.91 -2.82 1.62
CA THR A 3 6.91 -3.30 2.59
C THR A 3 6.96 -2.37 3.79
N LYS A 4 6.85 -2.93 4.99
CA LYS A 4 6.97 -2.20 6.25
C LYS A 4 8.45 -1.99 6.57
N LEU A 5 8.89 -0.74 6.69
CA LEU A 5 10.31 -0.39 6.89
C LEU A 5 10.76 -0.43 8.37
N GLY A 6 9.89 -0.85 9.29
CA GLY A 6 10.16 -0.98 10.72
C GLY A 6 9.53 0.11 11.60
N PRO A 7 9.70 0.04 12.93
CA PRO A 7 9.14 1.00 13.88
C PRO A 7 9.66 2.42 13.63
N GLY A 8 8.76 3.40 13.53
CA GLY A 8 9.11 4.81 13.22
C GLY A 8 9.35 5.09 11.74
N ASN A 9 9.51 4.04 10.91
CA ASN A 9 9.61 4.17 9.47
C ASN A 9 8.25 3.90 8.80
N ARG A 10 8.01 4.58 7.68
CA ARG A 10 6.77 4.47 6.91
C ARG A 10 6.74 3.17 6.08
N PHE A 11 5.82 3.11 5.13
CA PHE A 11 5.72 2.01 4.17
C PHE A 11 6.42 2.37 2.85
N ALA A 12 7.07 1.39 2.24
CA ALA A 12 7.53 1.49 0.86
C ALA A 12 6.53 0.80 -0.07
N PHE A 13 6.15 1.49 -1.16
CA PHE A 13 5.26 0.96 -2.19
C PHE A 13 6.04 0.71 -3.46
N LYS A 14 5.99 -0.53 -3.95
CA LYS A 14 6.49 -0.94 -5.27
C LYS A 14 5.31 -1.10 -6.20
N TYR A 15 5.02 -0.04 -6.97
CA TYR A 15 3.87 0.05 -7.87
C TYR A 15 3.94 -0.97 -9.02
N ASP A 16 5.14 -1.26 -9.54
CA ASP A 16 5.33 -2.29 -10.60
C ASP A 16 4.87 -3.70 -10.20
N TYR A 17 4.82 -3.96 -8.88
CA TYR A 17 4.35 -5.23 -8.31
C TYR A 17 2.97 -5.09 -7.65
N CYS A 18 2.34 -3.92 -7.76
CA CYS A 18 1.00 -3.69 -7.26
C CYS A 18 0.01 -4.39 -8.18
N LYS A 19 -0.92 -5.16 -7.58
CA LYS A 19 -2.00 -5.82 -8.32
C LYS A 19 -3.37 -5.21 -8.03
N GLY A 20 -3.41 -4.10 -7.30
CA GLY A 20 -4.66 -3.45 -6.89
C GLY A 20 -5.55 -4.28 -5.96
N CYS A 21 -5.01 -5.25 -5.21
CA CYS A 21 -5.84 -6.17 -4.42
C CYS A 21 -6.51 -5.56 -3.16
N GLY A 22 -6.20 -4.33 -2.78
CA GLY A 22 -6.88 -3.65 -1.67
C GLY A 22 -6.43 -4.05 -0.25
N MET A 23 -5.73 -5.17 -0.06
CA MET A 23 -5.39 -5.67 1.29
C MET A 23 -4.61 -4.65 2.14
N CYS A 24 -3.72 -3.85 1.53
CA CYS A 24 -2.99 -2.82 2.25
C CYS A 24 -3.89 -1.71 2.81
N ALA A 25 -4.97 -1.36 2.12
CA ALA A 25 -5.96 -0.39 2.60
C ALA A 25 -6.75 -0.95 3.79
N THR A 26 -7.18 -2.21 3.70
CA THR A 26 -7.93 -2.90 4.78
C THR A 26 -7.08 -3.12 6.03
N GLU A 27 -5.80 -3.48 5.86
CA GLU A 27 -4.90 -3.73 7.00
C GLU A 27 -4.51 -2.43 7.71
N CYS A 28 -4.59 -1.27 7.03
CA CYS A 28 -4.19 0.00 7.60
C CYS A 28 -5.17 0.44 8.69
N PRO A 29 -4.80 0.41 9.99
CA PRO A 29 -5.74 0.70 11.07
C PRO A 29 -6.15 2.18 11.12
N CYS A 30 -5.36 3.06 10.50
CA CYS A 30 -5.63 4.49 10.40
C CYS A 30 -6.23 4.90 9.05
N GLY A 31 -6.48 3.95 8.13
CA GLY A 31 -7.07 4.26 6.82
C GLY A 31 -6.21 5.17 5.95
N ALA A 32 -4.88 5.15 6.11
CA ALA A 32 -3.97 6.05 5.40
C ALA A 32 -3.64 5.61 3.96
N ILE A 33 -4.30 4.56 3.45
CA ILE A 33 -3.99 3.95 2.15
C ILE A 33 -5.29 3.83 1.35
N GLU A 34 -5.27 4.33 0.12
CA GLU A 34 -6.34 4.18 -0.86
C GLU A 34 -5.79 3.44 -2.10
N VAL A 35 -6.57 2.51 -2.63
CA VAL A 35 -6.22 1.79 -3.86
C VAL A 35 -7.08 2.34 -4.99
N VAL A 36 -6.40 2.92 -5.97
CA VAL A 36 -7.03 3.49 -7.18
C VAL A 36 -6.70 2.63 -8.40
N PRO A 37 -7.56 2.61 -9.44
CA PRO A 37 -7.25 1.99 -10.72
C PRO A 37 -6.01 2.63 -11.36
N GLU A 38 -5.23 1.84 -12.10
CA GLU A 38 -4.15 2.39 -12.91
C GLU A 38 -4.72 3.12 -14.13
N GLU A 39 -4.21 4.33 -14.39
CA GLU A 39 -4.51 5.08 -15.62
C GLU A 39 -3.63 4.54 -16.76
N ILE A 40 -4.24 4.30 -17.93
CA ILE A 40 -3.61 3.73 -19.14
C ILE A 40 -3.14 4.85 -20.07
#